data_AF-A0A813W5Q0-F1
#
_entry.id   AF-A0A813W5Q0-F1
#
_cell.length_a   1.000
_cell.length_b   1.000
_cell.length_c   1.000
_cell.angle_alpha   90.00
_cell.angle_beta   90.00
_cell.angle_gamma   90.00
#
_symmetry.space_group_name_H-M   'P 1'
#
loop_
_entity.id
_entity.type
_entity.pdbx_description
1 polymer ?
#
loop_
_entity_poly.entity_id
_entity_poly.type
_entity_poly.pdbx_seq_one_letter_code
_entity_poly.pdbx_strand_id
1 'polypeptide(L)'
;MPTAKHCETIHARFEIIWKFLEDKVLHPDKYLKGIKQVNILEQTVTPVGLIVEREILFDDPTFENIKELIISDKVSGQVVYRLKDNPKFEGETVNVCRPTNVVYLSQLEYSLNWKLKDVAKQETDAEEEIGRKALQLAFEEMKAVSEKAEREQYPT
;
A
#
# COMPACT_ATOMS: atom_id res chain seq x y z
N MET A 1 14.24 11.20 4.92
CA MET A 1 13.88 10.82 3.53
C MET A 1 13.34 9.38 3.59
N PRO A 2 12.40 8.99 2.70
CA PRO A 2 11.93 7.61 2.64
C PRO A 2 13.07 6.63 2.33
N THR A 3 12.99 5.43 2.90
CA THR A 3 13.96 4.35 2.65
C THR A 3 13.80 3.76 1.26
N ALA A 4 12.58 3.78 0.72
CA ALA A 4 12.31 3.50 -0.69
C ALA A 4 11.15 4.36 -1.20
N LYS A 5 11.22 4.75 -2.48
CA LYS A 5 10.14 5.49 -3.15
C LYS A 5 10.08 5.07 -4.62
N HIS A 6 8.87 4.89 -5.12
CA HIS A 6 8.58 4.68 -6.54
C HIS A 6 7.43 5.60 -6.96
N CYS A 7 7.52 6.20 -8.13
CA CYS A 7 6.52 7.13 -8.64
C CYS A 7 6.44 7.04 -10.15
N GLU A 8 5.23 6.84 -10.68
CA GLU A 8 4.99 6.75 -12.13
C GLU A 8 3.63 7.35 -12.49
N THR A 9 3.48 7.76 -13.75
CA THR A 9 2.18 8.06 -14.35
C THR A 9 1.56 6.75 -14.84
N ILE A 10 0.29 6.51 -14.47
CA ILE A 10 -0.46 5.30 -14.79
C ILE A 10 -1.63 5.65 -15.72
N HIS A 11 -1.93 4.77 -16.67
CA HIS A 11 -3.06 4.90 -17.60
C HIS A 11 -4.39 4.47 -16.97
N ALA A 12 -4.75 5.15 -15.89
CA ALA A 12 -6.06 5.05 -15.27
C ALA A 12 -6.44 6.38 -14.64
N ARG A 13 -7.73 6.70 -14.65
CA ARG A 13 -8.27 7.86 -13.94
C ARG A 13 -8.18 7.67 -12.43
N PHE A 14 -8.15 8.78 -11.71
CA PHE A 14 -8.00 8.82 -10.25
C PHE A 14 -9.02 7.92 -9.55
N GLU A 15 -10.28 7.94 -9.98
CA GLU A 15 -11.36 7.19 -9.36
C GLU A 15 -11.15 5.66 -9.43
N ILE A 16 -10.54 5.17 -10.51
CA ILE A 16 -10.25 3.74 -10.67
C ILE A 16 -9.11 3.33 -9.74
N ILE A 17 -8.02 4.09 -9.74
CA ILE A 17 -6.88 3.80 -8.88
C ILE A 17 -7.30 3.89 -7.41
N TRP A 18 -8.06 4.92 -7.05
CA TRP A 18 -8.56 5.11 -5.68
C TRP A 18 -9.41 3.94 -5.21
N LYS A 19 -10.32 3.44 -6.06
CA LYS A 19 -11.13 2.27 -5.76
C LYS A 19 -10.27 1.05 -5.43
N PHE A 20 -9.19 0.81 -6.18
CA PHE A 20 -8.30 -0.31 -5.90
C PHE A 20 -7.38 -0.07 -4.71
N LEU A 21 -7.00 1.18 -4.43
CA LEU A 21 -6.29 1.52 -3.21
C LEU A 21 -7.15 1.22 -1.97
N GLU A 22 -8.45 1.57 -1.99
CA GLU A 22 -9.38 1.23 -0.91
C GLU A 22 -9.65 -0.28 -0.82
N ASP A 23 -9.83 -0.98 -1.95
CA ASP A 23 -9.96 -2.44 -1.95
C ASP A 23 -8.71 -3.10 -1.36
N LYS A 24 -7.51 -2.61 -1.66
CA LYS A 24 -6.24 -3.10 -1.07
C LYS A 24 -6.12 -2.85 0.44
N VAL A 25 -6.77 -1.81 0.97
CA VAL A 25 -6.83 -1.60 2.42
C VAL A 25 -7.63 -2.73 3.09
N LEU A 26 -8.74 -3.14 2.49
CA LEU A 26 -9.63 -4.16 3.06
C LEU A 26 -9.23 -5.59 2.69
N HIS A 27 -8.65 -5.78 1.51
CA HIS A 27 -8.31 -7.06 0.89
C HIS A 27 -6.87 -7.05 0.34
N PRO A 28 -5.85 -6.81 1.18
CA PRO A 28 -4.46 -6.79 0.73
C PRO A 28 -4.02 -8.14 0.15
N ASP A 29 -4.66 -9.25 0.53
CA ASP A 29 -4.43 -10.60 0.02
C ASP A 29 -4.63 -10.74 -1.50
N LYS A 30 -5.47 -9.88 -2.11
CA LYS A 30 -5.62 -9.84 -3.57
C LYS A 30 -4.44 -9.21 -4.30
N TYR A 31 -3.63 -8.41 -3.60
CA TYR A 31 -2.56 -7.59 -4.17
C TYR A 31 -1.16 -8.00 -3.70
N LEU A 32 -1.07 -8.64 -2.54
CA LEU A 32 0.16 -9.06 -1.90
C LEU A 32 0.13 -10.57 -1.71
N LYS A 33 1.13 -11.26 -2.26
CA LYS A 33 1.28 -12.70 -2.13
C LYS A 33 1.85 -13.07 -0.76
N GLY A 34 1.53 -14.28 -0.30
CA GLY A 34 2.04 -14.81 0.98
C GLY A 34 1.25 -14.38 2.21
N ILE A 35 0.14 -13.63 2.03
CA ILE A 35 -0.81 -13.38 3.11
C ILE A 35 -1.67 -14.63 3.30
N LYS A 36 -1.61 -15.19 4.50
CA LYS A 36 -2.45 -16.29 4.94
C LYS A 36 -3.86 -15.83 5.31
N GLN A 37 -3.93 -14.72 6.05
CA GLN A 37 -5.18 -14.21 6.60
C GLN A 37 -5.08 -12.71 6.89
N VAL A 38 -6.21 -12.02 6.69
CA VAL A 38 -6.40 -10.61 7.03
C VAL A 38 -7.54 -10.52 8.03
N ASN A 39 -7.26 -9.95 9.20
CA ASN A 39 -8.25 -9.69 10.23
C ASN A 39 -8.48 -8.18 10.33
N ILE A 40 -9.66 -7.72 9.94
CA ILE A 40 -10.08 -6.34 10.19
C ILE A 40 -10.56 -6.25 11.64
N LEU A 41 -9.83 -5.51 12.47
CA LEU A 41 -10.09 -5.37 13.90
C LEU A 41 -11.07 -4.22 14.16
N GLU A 42 -10.89 -3.12 13.43
CA GLU A 42 -11.77 -1.96 13.47
C GLU A 42 -11.86 -1.32 12.09
N GLN A 43 -13.05 -0.84 11.72
CA GLN A 43 -13.26 -0.11 10.48
C GLN A 43 -14.23 1.04 10.73
N THR A 44 -13.80 2.25 10.40
CA THR A 44 -14.62 3.47 10.42
C THR A 44 -14.64 4.08 9.02
N VAL A 45 -15.85 4.27 8.49
CA VAL A 45 -16.06 5.01 7.24
C VAL A 45 -16.24 6.49 7.57
N THR A 46 -15.48 7.34 6.89
CA THR A 46 -15.56 8.80 7.01
C THR A 46 -16.09 9.40 5.70
N PRO A 47 -16.55 10.67 5.68
CA PRO A 47 -16.97 11.31 4.44
C PRO A 47 -15.89 11.38 3.35
N VAL A 48 -14.63 11.25 3.73
CA VAL A 48 -13.48 11.45 2.84
C VAL A 48 -12.63 10.19 2.63
N GLY A 49 -12.95 9.07 3.28
CA GLY A 49 -12.18 7.83 3.18
C GLY A 49 -12.39 6.90 4.37
N LEU A 50 -11.39 6.09 4.71
CA LEU A 50 -11.49 4.99 5.66
C LEU A 50 -10.41 5.08 6.74
N ILE A 51 -10.78 4.68 7.95
CA ILE A 51 -9.82 4.38 9.02
C ILE A 51 -9.97 2.90 9.34
N VAL A 52 -8.89 2.13 9.21
CA VAL A 52 -8.90 0.67 9.38
C VAL A 52 -7.77 0.26 10.30
N GLU A 53 -8.09 -0.49 11.34
CA GLU A 53 -7.10 -1.24 12.10
C GLU A 53 -7.17 -2.70 11.67
N ARG A 54 -6.05 -3.27 11.24
CA ARG A 54 -5.99 -4.66 10.76
C ARG A 54 -4.79 -5.40 11.29
N GLU A 55 -4.91 -6.72 11.31
CA GLU A 55 -3.82 -7.65 11.52
C GLU A 55 -3.66 -8.54 10.29
N ILE A 56 -2.43 -8.75 9.84
CA ILE A 56 -2.08 -9.62 8.72
C ILE A 56 -1.21 -10.76 9.24
N LEU A 57 -1.61 -11.98 8.90
CA LEU A 57 -0.87 -13.21 9.11
C LEU A 57 -0.27 -13.66 7.79
N PHE A 58 0.99 -14.05 7.80
CA PHE A 58 1.70 -14.56 6.61
C PHE A 58 1.76 -16.09 6.62
N ASP A 59 1.84 -16.69 5.42
CA ASP A 59 1.98 -18.14 5.25
C ASP A 59 3.40 -18.61 5.61
N ASP A 60 4.38 -17.80 5.28
CA ASP A 60 5.79 -18.09 5.54
C ASP A 60 6.14 -17.67 6.98
N PRO A 61 6.56 -18.61 7.84
CA PRO A 61 6.83 -18.34 9.25
C PRO A 61 8.07 -17.45 9.49
N THR A 62 8.83 -17.13 8.44
CA THR A 62 9.91 -16.13 8.52
C THR A 62 9.39 -14.70 8.49
N PHE A 63 8.16 -14.50 8.03
CA PHE A 63 7.47 -13.21 8.09
C PHE A 63 6.66 -13.12 9.38
N GLU A 64 6.96 -12.06 10.12
CA GLU A 64 6.28 -11.74 11.36
C GLU A 64 4.90 -11.16 11.06
N ASN A 65 3.91 -11.51 11.88
CA ASN A 65 2.59 -10.93 11.80
C ASN A 65 2.68 -9.41 11.98
N ILE A 66 1.85 -8.67 11.26
CA ILE A 66 1.84 -7.21 11.33
C ILE A 66 0.47 -6.71 11.74
N LYS A 67 0.47 -5.73 12.63
CA LYS A 67 -0.71 -4.94 12.96
C LYS A 67 -0.54 -3.53 12.44
N GLU A 68 -1.53 -3.04 11.72
CA GLU A 68 -1.49 -1.75 11.04
C GLU A 68 -2.67 -0.87 11.43
N LEU A 69 -2.43 0.43 11.53
CA LEU A 69 -3.46 1.45 11.46
C LEU A 69 -3.36 2.14 10.11
N ILE A 70 -4.45 2.13 9.37
CA ILE A 70 -4.52 2.63 8.00
C ILE A 70 -5.50 3.78 7.94
N ILE A 71 -5.09 4.86 7.27
CA ILE A 71 -5.93 6.03 7.03
C ILE A 71 -5.90 6.29 5.54
N SER A 72 -7.06 6.18 4.87
CA SER A 72 -7.26 6.67 3.52
C SER A 72 -8.02 7.99 3.56
N ASP A 73 -7.55 8.95 2.78
CA ASP A 73 -8.19 10.24 2.57
C ASP A 73 -8.16 10.58 1.07
N LYS A 74 -9.33 10.48 0.45
CA LYS A 74 -9.56 10.72 -0.96
C LYS A 74 -9.34 12.18 -1.35
N VAL A 75 -9.57 13.12 -0.42
CA VAL A 75 -9.41 14.55 -0.70
C VAL A 75 -7.94 14.89 -0.86
N SER A 76 -7.09 14.37 0.02
CA SER A 76 -5.64 14.52 -0.13
C SER A 76 -5.01 13.51 -1.10
N GLY A 77 -5.77 12.48 -1.50
CA GLY A 77 -5.31 11.43 -2.40
C GLY A 77 -4.30 10.49 -1.76
N GLN A 78 -4.35 10.32 -0.42
CA GLN A 78 -3.33 9.60 0.34
C GLN A 78 -3.90 8.39 1.09
N VAL A 79 -3.15 7.29 1.09
CA VAL A 79 -3.36 6.15 1.98
C VAL A 79 -2.09 5.91 2.78
N VAL A 80 -2.20 6.04 4.11
CA VAL A 80 -1.08 5.86 5.04
C VAL A 80 -1.30 4.55 5.80
N TYR A 81 -0.33 3.64 5.72
CA TYR A 81 -0.29 2.35 6.42
C TYR A 81 0.76 2.44 7.52
N ARG A 82 0.35 2.63 8.77
CA ARG A 82 1.26 2.75 9.91
C ARG A 82 1.37 1.43 10.65
N LEU A 83 2.59 0.93 10.84
CA LEU A 83 2.86 -0.22 11.68
C LEU A 83 2.55 0.14 13.15
N LYS A 84 1.56 -0.53 13.72
CA LYS A 84 1.23 -0.46 15.15
C LYS A 84 1.97 -1.52 15.95
N ASP A 85 2.06 -2.72 15.40
CA ASP A 85 2.81 -3.83 16.00
C ASP A 85 3.55 -4.63 14.93
N ASN A 86 4.85 -4.75 15.13
CA ASN A 86 5.77 -5.55 14.35
C ASN A 86 7.05 -5.72 15.19
N PRO A 87 7.58 -6.93 15.37
CA PRO A 87 8.73 -7.15 16.25
C PRO A 87 10.05 -6.54 15.73
N LYS A 88 10.19 -6.36 14.41
CA LYS A 88 11.43 -5.92 13.75
C LYS A 88 11.42 -4.44 13.35
N PHE A 89 10.29 -3.96 12.82
CA PHE A 89 10.19 -2.65 12.18
C PHE A 89 9.21 -1.71 12.87
N GLU A 90 9.45 -0.42 12.70
CA GLU A 90 8.50 0.66 12.94
C GLU A 90 8.44 1.59 11.73
N GLY A 91 7.34 2.34 11.59
CA GLY A 91 7.18 3.34 10.55
C GLY A 91 5.91 3.17 9.74
N GLU A 92 5.93 3.68 8.51
CA GLU A 92 4.75 3.72 7.67
C GLU A 92 5.06 3.59 6.17
N THR A 93 4.08 3.08 5.44
CA THR A 93 4.02 3.12 3.98
C THR A 93 2.99 4.15 3.58
N VAL A 94 3.31 4.98 2.58
CA VAL A 94 2.42 6.03 2.09
C VAL A 94 2.22 5.85 0.59
N ASN A 95 0.96 5.69 0.19
CA ASN A 95 0.57 5.67 -1.20
C ASN A 95 -0.13 7.00 -1.52
N VAL A 96 0.30 7.68 -2.57
CA VAL A 96 -0.31 8.93 -3.02
C VAL A 96 -0.75 8.81 -4.46
N CYS A 97 -2.01 9.10 -4.72
CA CYS A 97 -2.58 9.17 -6.06
C CYS A 97 -2.99 10.61 -6.34
N ARG A 98 -2.56 11.15 -7.48
CA ARG A 98 -2.90 12.52 -7.90
C ARG A 98 -3.44 12.49 -9.32
N PRO A 99 -4.59 13.12 -9.62
CA PRO A 99 -5.03 13.28 -10.99
C PRO A 99 -4.02 14.13 -11.76
N THR A 100 -3.86 13.86 -13.06
CA THR A 100 -3.14 14.76 -13.96
C THR A 100 -4.12 15.66 -14.72
N ASN A 101 -3.61 16.51 -15.61
CA ASN A 101 -4.45 17.30 -16.53
C ASN A 101 -5.14 16.42 -17.61
N VAL A 102 -4.72 15.16 -17.77
CA VAL A 102 -5.32 14.20 -18.69
C VAL A 102 -6.17 13.24 -17.88
N VAL A 103 -7.47 13.19 -18.15
CA VAL A 103 -8.47 12.49 -17.31
C VAL A 103 -8.13 11.02 -17.05
N TYR A 104 -7.64 10.31 -18.06
CA TYR A 104 -7.28 8.89 -17.97
C TYR A 104 -5.83 8.64 -17.50
N LEU A 105 -5.13 9.67 -17.04
CA LEU A 105 -3.78 9.58 -16.49
C LEU A 105 -3.76 10.11 -15.05
N SER A 106 -3.15 9.34 -14.16
CA SER A 106 -2.91 9.74 -12.77
C SER A 106 -1.47 9.45 -12.39
N GLN A 107 -0.89 10.28 -11.52
CA GLN A 107 0.39 9.99 -10.89
C GLN A 107 0.14 9.13 -9.65
N LEU A 108 0.79 7.97 -9.59
CA LEU A 108 0.79 7.11 -8.41
C LEU A 108 2.20 7.08 -7.82
N GLU A 109 2.29 7.25 -6.50
CA GLU A 109 3.52 7.24 -5.74
C GLU A 109 3.39 6.30 -4.55
N TYR A 110 4.36 5.40 -4.37
CA TYR A 110 4.49 4.55 -3.19
C TYR A 110 5.79 4.95 -2.48
N SER A 111 5.70 5.20 -1.17
CA SER A 111 6.85 5.53 -0.33
C SER A 111 6.88 4.62 0.89
N LEU A 112 8.04 4.03 1.17
CA LEU A 112 8.33 3.23 2.36
C LEU A 112 9.19 4.07 3.32
N ASN A 113 8.74 4.19 4.56
CA ASN A 113 9.45 4.85 5.64
C ASN A 113 9.54 3.90 6.84
N TRP A 114 10.26 2.80 6.68
CA TRP A 114 10.46 1.82 7.76
C TRP A 114 11.83 2.00 8.39
N LYS A 115 11.92 1.65 9.68
CA LYS A 115 13.17 1.62 10.43
C LYS A 115 13.20 0.37 11.28
N LEU A 116 14.39 -0.21 11.42
CA LEU A 116 14.65 -1.26 12.38
C LEU A 116 14.49 -0.74 13.80
N LYS A 117 13.81 -1.51 14.65
CA LYS A 117 13.81 -1.29 16.09
C LYS A 117 15.21 -1.58 16.64
N ASP A 118 15.63 -0.85 17.67
CA ASP A 118 17.00 -0.88 18.22
C ASP A 118 17.52 -2.29 18.58
N VAL A 119 16.63 -3.25 18.84
CA VAL A 119 16.95 -4.65 19.20
C VAL A 119 17.40 -5.49 18.00
N ALA A 120 17.14 -5.04 16.76
CA ALA A 120 17.34 -5.80 15.52
C ALA A 120 18.48 -5.24 14.62
N LYS A 121 19.37 -4.42 15.19
CA LYS A 121 20.40 -3.62 14.49
C LYS A 121 21.48 -4.35 13.67
N GLN A 122 21.38 -5.66 13.43
CA GLN A 122 22.43 -6.45 12.75
C GLN A 122 22.20 -6.74 11.26
N GLU A 123 21.05 -6.40 10.67
CA GLU A 123 20.74 -6.77 9.26
C GLU A 123 20.17 -5.60 8.44
N THR A 124 20.96 -4.56 8.15
CA THR A 124 20.42 -3.33 7.54
C THR A 124 20.20 -3.39 6.02
N ASP A 125 21.11 -4.01 5.26
CA ASP A 125 21.13 -3.81 3.80
C ASP A 125 20.22 -4.78 3.03
N ALA A 126 20.14 -6.04 3.50
CA ALA A 126 19.31 -7.07 2.87
C ALA A 126 17.82 -6.79 3.09
N GLU A 127 17.45 -6.33 4.29
CA GLU A 127 16.06 -6.01 4.65
C GLU A 127 15.54 -4.77 3.90
N GLU A 128 16.39 -3.74 3.75
CA GLU A 128 16.05 -2.57 2.92
C GLU A 128 15.81 -2.95 1.44
N GLU A 129 16.62 -3.84 0.89
CA GLU A 129 16.45 -4.34 -0.48
C GLU A 129 15.18 -5.18 -0.64
N ILE A 130 14.84 -6.00 0.35
CA ILE A 130 13.57 -6.74 0.38
C ILE A 130 12.38 -5.77 0.42
N GLY A 131 12.42 -4.74 1.27
CA GLY A 131 11.38 -3.72 1.36
C GLY A 131 11.20 -2.94 0.05
N ARG A 132 12.31 -2.58 -0.61
CA ARG A 132 12.29 -1.92 -1.94
C ARG A 132 11.64 -2.80 -3.01
N LYS A 133 12.00 -4.08 -3.07
CA LYS A 133 11.41 -5.05 -4.01
C LYS A 133 9.92 -5.26 -3.75
N ALA A 134 9.53 -5.40 -2.47
CA ALA A 134 8.13 -5.54 -2.09
C ALA A 134 7.31 -4.32 -2.51
N LEU A 135 7.85 -3.11 -2.31
CA LEU A 135 7.23 -1.86 -2.76
C LEU A 135 7.06 -1.83 -4.29
N GLN A 136 8.09 -2.20 -5.05
CA GLN A 136 8.01 -2.24 -6.51
C GLN A 136 6.94 -3.23 -6.99
N LEU A 137 6.93 -4.45 -6.45
CA LEU A 137 5.94 -5.47 -6.83
C LEU A 137 4.52 -5.03 -6.52
N ALA A 138 4.30 -4.43 -5.34
CA ALA A 138 3.00 -3.92 -4.95
C ALA A 138 2.53 -2.74 -5.82
N PHE A 139 3.47 -1.96 -6.36
CA PHE A 139 3.19 -0.89 -7.31
C PHE A 139 2.79 -1.45 -8.68
N GLU A 140 3.58 -2.37 -9.24
CA GLU A 140 3.31 -2.99 -10.54
C GLU A 140 1.96 -3.70 -10.58
N GLU A 141 1.60 -4.42 -9.51
CA GLU A 141 0.30 -5.06 -9.40
C GLU A 141 -0.83 -4.02 -9.43
N MET A 142 -0.71 -2.95 -8.64
CA MET A 142 -1.69 -1.86 -8.61
C MET A 142 -1.83 -1.16 -9.97
N LYS A 143 -0.72 -0.97 -10.67
CA LYS A 143 -0.71 -0.44 -12.03
C LYS A 143 -1.47 -1.36 -12.98
N ALA A 144 -1.10 -2.65 -13.00
CA ALA A 144 -1.69 -3.62 -13.91
C ALA A 144 -3.21 -3.73 -13.75
N VAL A 145 -3.71 -3.84 -12.52
CA VAL A 145 -5.16 -3.94 -12.26
C VAL A 145 -5.90 -2.65 -12.59
N SER A 146 -5.29 -1.48 -12.32
CA SER A 146 -5.92 -0.18 -12.58
C SER A 146 -6.03 0.09 -14.08
N GLU A 147 -4.96 -0.11 -14.84
CA GLU A 147 -4.96 0.11 -16.29
C GLU A 147 -5.87 -0.89 -17.01
N LYS A 148 -5.95 -2.13 -16.52
CA LYS A 148 -6.89 -3.13 -17.05
C LYS A 148 -8.34 -2.67 -16.84
N ALA A 149 -8.68 -2.23 -15.63
CA ALA A 149 -10.04 -1.79 -15.34
C ALA A 149 -10.44 -0.53 -16.12
N GLU A 150 -9.50 0.41 -16.33
CA GLU A 150 -9.73 1.58 -17.19
C GLU A 150 -10.13 1.15 -18.60
N ARG A 151 -9.36 0.25 -19.22
CA ARG A 151 -9.65 -0.28 -20.57
C ARG A 151 -10.99 -1.00 -20.65
N GLU A 152 -11.35 -1.76 -19.61
CA GLU A 152 -12.60 -2.52 -19.58
C GLU A 152 -13.83 -1.62 -19.35
N GLN A 153 -13.70 -0.61 -18.50
CA GLN A 153 -14.81 0.29 -18.17
C GLN A 153 -15.02 1.37 -19.23
N TYR A 154 -13.95 1.80 -19.90
CA TYR A 154 -13.96 2.83 -20.93
C TYR A 154 -13.27 2.31 -22.20
N PRO A 155 -13.88 1.37 -22.93
CA PRO A 155 -13.32 0.89 -24.19
C PRO A 155 -13.28 2.04 -25.20
N THR A 156 -12.10 2.26 -25.77
CA THR A 156 -11.86 3.21 -26.88
C THR A 156 -12.44 2.72 -28.19
#